data_AF-A0A0G0YQS6-F1
#
_entry.id   AF-A0A0G0YQS6-F1
#
_cell.length_a   1.000
_cell.length_b   1.000
_cell.length_c   1.000
_cell.angle_alpha   90.00
_cell.angle_beta   90.00
_cell.angle_gamma   90.00
#
_symmetry.space_group_name_H-M   'P 1'
#
loop_
_entity.id
_entity.type
_entity.pdbx_description
1 polymer ?
#
loop_
_entity_poly.entity_id
_entity_poly.type
_entity_poly.pdbx_seq_one_letter_code
_entity_poly.pdbx_strand_id
1 'polypeptide(L)'
;MSWYPDSTPENLEKWTAPSCEECNQKLGKIESEICLRVGPATNPSDSAASGIAESTMRRIKPDLARDSRSKGRKIAELKKLFKEFVVTTNLPPAIMKNFGPSNKSTRYHILFLPYDKLLDPFAEKIIRGLEYKLYNRFVTRDKIIRPVYLPDSTHFNEIEQLKEIIKQNGKETNRGPGFIIEHAHDKHGTFLYHITIWGKFKFWADVTSKHLEGGSNQI
;
A
#
# COMPACT_ATOMS: atom_id res chain seq x y z
N MET A 1 13.18 -2.16 6.31
CA MET A 1 12.04 -2.32 7.23
C MET A 1 11.19 -3.45 6.68
N SER A 2 10.72 -4.36 7.54
CA SER A 2 9.80 -5.40 7.11
C SER A 2 8.38 -4.83 7.06
N TRP A 3 7.61 -5.18 6.03
CA TRP A 3 6.18 -4.90 5.97
C TRP A 3 5.35 -5.89 6.78
N TYR A 4 5.97 -6.92 7.34
CA TYR A 4 5.34 -7.90 8.22
C TYR A 4 5.41 -7.39 9.66
N PRO A 5 4.28 -7.35 10.40
CA PRO A 5 4.25 -7.03 11.82
C PRO A 5 5.07 -8.01 12.66
N ASP A 6 5.43 -7.59 13.88
CA ASP A 6 6.15 -8.43 14.84
C ASP A 6 5.33 -9.66 15.29
N SER A 7 4.01 -9.58 15.17
CA SER A 7 3.06 -10.68 15.41
C SER A 7 3.00 -11.72 14.28
N THR A 8 3.75 -11.53 13.19
CA THR A 8 3.81 -12.51 12.09
C THR A 8 4.54 -13.77 12.58
N PRO A 9 3.93 -14.97 12.45
CA PRO A 9 4.58 -16.21 12.87
C PRO A 9 5.94 -16.40 12.20
N GLU A 10 6.95 -16.82 12.96
CA GLU A 10 8.33 -16.99 12.45
C GLU A 10 8.43 -18.06 11.36
N ASN A 11 7.55 -19.07 11.40
CA ASN A 11 7.46 -20.13 10.41
C ASN A 11 6.78 -19.69 9.10
N LEU A 12 6.24 -18.48 9.03
CA LEU A 12 5.62 -17.97 7.81
C LEU A 12 6.69 -17.41 6.86
N GLU A 13 6.80 -18.02 5.68
CA GLU A 13 7.67 -17.50 4.62
C GLU A 13 7.24 -16.10 4.18
N LYS A 14 8.15 -15.13 4.29
CA LYS A 14 7.94 -13.78 3.76
C LYS A 14 8.12 -13.78 2.25
N TRP A 15 7.06 -13.43 1.54
CA TRP A 15 7.11 -13.43 0.08
C TRP A 15 8.04 -12.37 -0.49
N THR A 16 8.90 -12.80 -1.41
CA THR A 16 9.76 -11.97 -2.24
C THR A 16 9.51 -12.26 -3.71
N ALA A 17 9.55 -11.25 -4.58
CA ALA A 17 9.44 -11.44 -6.02
C ALA A 17 10.77 -11.06 -6.71
N PRO A 18 11.11 -11.71 -7.83
CA PRO A 18 12.30 -11.35 -8.59
C PRO A 18 12.19 -9.92 -9.13
N SER A 19 13.30 -9.19 -9.08
CA SER A 19 13.42 -7.84 -9.63
C SER A 19 14.86 -7.60 -10.03
N CYS A 20 15.09 -6.82 -11.09
CA CYS A 20 16.45 -6.35 -11.37
C CYS A 20 16.91 -5.38 -10.28
N GLU A 21 18.23 -5.19 -10.16
CA GLU A 21 18.80 -4.33 -9.13
C GLU A 21 18.25 -2.90 -9.18
N GLU A 22 18.20 -2.30 -10.37
CA GLU A 22 17.71 -0.93 -10.56
C GLU A 22 16.24 -0.77 -10.11
N CYS A 23 15.36 -1.67 -10.55
CA CYS A 23 13.96 -1.68 -10.16
C CYS A 23 13.81 -1.88 -8.65
N ASN A 24 14.57 -2.80 -8.06
CA ASN A 24 14.54 -3.05 -6.62
C ASN A 24 14.98 -1.81 -5.83
N GLN A 25 16.04 -1.13 -6.26
CA GLN A 25 16.51 0.10 -5.62
C GLN A 25 15.48 1.24 -5.74
N LYS A 26 14.92 1.46 -6.93
CA LYS A 26 13.91 2.51 -7.18
C LYS A 26 12.65 2.26 -6.35
N LEU A 27 12.09 1.06 -6.44
CA LEU A 27 10.88 0.68 -5.71
C LEU A 27 11.12 0.60 -4.20
N GLY A 28 12.31 0.21 -3.76
CA GLY A 28 12.70 0.23 -2.35
C GLY A 28 12.69 1.63 -1.75
N LYS A 29 13.06 2.67 -2.52
CA LYS A 29 12.94 4.08 -2.10
C LYS A 29 11.47 4.50 -1.94
N ILE A 30 10.60 4.07 -2.86
CA ILE A 30 9.17 4.35 -2.82
C ILE A 30 8.50 3.67 -1.61
N GLU A 31 8.74 2.38 -1.41
CA GLU A 31 8.25 1.64 -0.24
C GLU A 31 8.69 2.28 1.07
N SER A 32 9.96 2.63 1.12
CA SER A 32 10.55 3.33 2.24
C SER A 32 9.80 4.63 2.56
N GLU A 33 9.53 5.45 1.54
CA GLU A 33 8.82 6.71 1.69
C GLU A 33 7.38 6.50 2.17
N ILE A 34 6.63 5.57 1.55
CA ILE A 34 5.26 5.24 1.96
C ILE A 34 5.24 4.80 3.41
N CYS A 35 6.12 3.88 3.79
CA CYS A 35 6.20 3.34 5.14
C CYS A 35 6.48 4.44 6.19
N LEU A 36 7.30 5.44 5.85
CA LEU A 36 7.52 6.61 6.71
C LEU A 36 6.26 7.46 6.90
N ARG A 37 5.38 7.54 5.89
CA ARG A 37 4.15 8.33 5.91
C ARG A 37 3.00 7.60 6.60
N VAL A 38 2.80 6.32 6.29
CA VAL A 38 1.65 5.53 6.79
C VAL A 38 1.95 4.77 8.08
N GLY A 39 3.20 4.36 8.30
CA GLY A 39 3.59 3.55 9.46
C GLY A 39 3.24 4.20 10.81
N PRO A 40 3.52 5.50 11.03
CA PRO A 40 3.22 6.15 12.31
C PRO A 40 1.71 6.30 12.58
N ALA A 41 0.87 6.19 11.55
CA ALA A 41 -0.59 6.27 11.67
C ALA A 41 -1.25 4.91 11.99
N THR A 42 -0.45 3.86 12.16
CA THR A 42 -0.95 2.55 12.60
C THR A 42 -1.22 2.52 14.10
N ASN A 43 -2.14 1.65 14.54
CA ASN A 43 -2.39 1.44 15.96
C ASN A 43 -1.45 0.34 16.46
N PRO A 44 -0.49 0.63 17.37
CA PRO A 44 0.47 -0.38 17.84
C PRO A 44 -0.19 -1.51 18.64
N SER A 45 -1.38 -1.28 19.19
CA SER A 45 -2.16 -2.31 19.91
C SER A 45 -2.89 -3.27 18.96
N ASP A 46 -2.98 -2.96 17.67
CA ASP A 46 -3.54 -3.86 16.68
C ASP A 46 -2.50 -4.92 16.30
N SER A 47 -2.83 -6.19 16.47
CA SER A 47 -1.99 -7.30 16.05
C SER A 47 -1.59 -7.21 14.58
N ALA A 48 -2.45 -6.66 13.71
CA ALA A 48 -2.17 -6.48 12.29
C ALA A 48 -1.08 -5.43 12.02
N ALA A 49 -0.76 -4.57 12.98
CA ALA A 49 0.22 -3.50 12.83
C ALA A 49 1.29 -3.46 13.94
N SER A 50 1.35 -4.49 14.78
CA SER A 50 2.29 -4.56 15.89
C SER A 50 3.73 -4.35 15.42
N GLY A 51 4.47 -3.48 16.11
CA GLY A 51 5.86 -3.13 15.78
C GLY A 51 6.05 -2.18 14.58
N ILE A 52 5.04 -1.97 13.74
CA ILE A 52 5.16 -1.13 12.53
C ILE A 52 5.42 0.33 12.90
N ALA A 53 4.57 0.94 13.73
CA ALA A 53 4.74 2.33 14.17
C ALA A 53 6.11 2.53 14.85
N GLU A 54 6.49 1.62 15.76
CA GLU A 54 7.78 1.71 16.46
C GLU A 54 8.96 1.60 15.48
N SER A 55 8.94 0.62 14.58
CA SER A 55 9.97 0.45 13.55
C SER A 55 10.11 1.70 12.68
N THR A 56 9.00 2.30 12.25
CA THR A 56 9.03 3.56 11.49
C THR A 56 9.59 4.71 12.34
N MET A 57 9.16 4.85 13.59
CA MET A 57 9.66 5.91 14.46
C MET A 57 11.16 5.76 14.76
N ARG A 58 11.64 4.53 15.01
CA ARG A 58 13.08 4.25 15.17
C ARG A 58 13.88 4.67 13.96
N ARG A 59 13.28 4.59 12.76
CA ARG A 59 13.92 5.00 11.52
C ARG A 59 14.19 6.50 11.48
N ILE A 60 13.29 7.34 11.97
CA ILE A 60 13.41 8.80 11.88
C ILE A 60 13.96 9.46 13.16
N LYS A 61 14.06 8.74 14.28
CA LYS A 61 14.60 9.25 15.55
C LYS A 61 16.14 9.36 15.53
N PRO A 62 16.72 10.58 15.52
CA PRO A 62 18.17 10.76 15.43
C PRO A 62 18.94 10.19 16.63
N ASP A 63 18.32 10.16 17.81
CA ASP A 63 18.93 9.68 19.05
C ASP A 63 19.18 8.16 19.06
N LEU A 64 18.49 7.44 18.18
CA LEU A 64 18.67 6.00 17.97
C LEU A 64 19.64 5.70 16.81
N ALA A 65 20.44 6.69 16.38
CA ALA A 65 21.46 6.49 15.36
C ALA A 65 22.69 5.78 15.91
N ARG A 66 23.27 4.89 15.11
CA ARG A 66 24.50 4.16 15.46
C ARG A 66 25.77 5.00 15.29
N ASP A 67 25.73 5.98 14.39
CA ASP A 67 26.85 6.82 14.01
C ASP A 67 26.39 8.19 13.48
N SER A 68 27.33 9.11 13.30
CA SER A 68 27.08 10.49 12.84
C SER A 68 26.45 10.55 11.44
N ARG A 69 26.85 9.65 10.52
CA ARG A 69 26.30 9.59 9.16
C ARG A 69 24.85 9.14 9.19
N SER A 70 24.53 8.10 9.97
CA SER A 70 23.17 7.65 10.24
C SER A 70 22.36 8.78 10.87
N LYS A 71 22.89 9.48 11.87
CA LYS A 71 22.21 10.61 12.53
C LYS A 71 21.85 11.69 11.52
N GLY A 72 22.79 12.06 10.64
CA GLY A 72 22.55 13.02 9.56
C GLY A 72 21.43 12.60 8.61
N ARG A 73 21.40 11.32 8.19
CA ARG A 73 20.31 10.78 7.34
C ARG A 73 18.96 10.85 8.03
N LYS A 74 18.86 10.45 9.31
CA LYS A 74 17.62 10.50 10.08
C LYS A 74 17.10 11.93 10.24
N ILE A 75 17.99 12.89 10.52
CA ILE A 75 17.65 14.31 10.60
C ILE A 75 17.12 14.81 9.25
N ALA A 76 17.75 14.41 8.13
CA ALA A 76 17.29 14.80 6.80
C ALA A 76 15.91 14.22 6.46
N GLU A 77 15.67 12.93 6.75
CA GLU A 77 14.35 12.28 6.59
C GLU A 77 13.29 13.00 7.44
N LEU A 78 13.59 13.26 8.71
CA LEU A 78 12.69 13.95 9.63
C LEU A 78 12.36 15.37 9.14
N LYS A 79 13.37 16.15 8.72
CA LYS A 79 13.18 17.49 8.15
C LYS A 79 12.34 17.46 6.87
N LYS A 80 12.54 16.46 6.01
CA LYS A 80 11.74 16.28 4.80
C LYS A 80 10.27 16.06 5.15
N LEU A 81 9.99 15.12 6.05
CA LEU A 81 8.61 14.84 6.50
C LEU A 81 7.97 16.08 7.14
N PHE A 82 8.67 16.78 8.05
CA PHE A 82 8.16 17.98 8.71
C PHE A 82 7.77 19.10 7.76
N LYS A 83 8.48 19.27 6.64
CA LYS A 83 8.15 20.29 5.62
C LYS A 83 6.83 20.01 4.90
N GLU A 84 6.37 18.76 4.91
CA GLU A 84 5.17 18.33 4.21
C GLU A 84 3.94 18.22 5.12
N PHE A 85 4.12 18.35 6.44
CA PHE A 85 2.99 18.40 7.35
C PHE A 85 2.21 19.70 7.17
N VAL A 86 0.90 19.57 6.99
CA VAL A 86 -0.03 20.70 6.99
C VAL A 86 -0.82 20.65 8.29
N VAL A 87 -0.91 21.78 8.97
CA VAL A 87 -1.77 21.94 10.16
C VAL A 87 -3.08 22.56 9.71
N THR A 88 -4.20 21.89 9.99
CA THR A 88 -5.52 22.36 9.58
C THR A 88 -6.55 22.12 10.68
N THR A 89 -7.58 22.97 10.75
CA THR A 89 -8.78 22.72 11.58
C THR A 89 -9.83 21.92 10.82
N ASN A 90 -9.74 21.89 9.49
CA ASN A 90 -10.69 21.24 8.59
C ASN A 90 -10.01 20.06 7.89
N LEU A 91 -10.53 18.86 8.11
CA LEU A 91 -10.06 17.66 7.44
C LEU A 91 -10.46 17.71 5.95
N PRO A 92 -9.54 17.39 5.02
CA PRO A 92 -9.88 17.32 3.60
C PRO A 92 -10.86 16.16 3.34
N PRO A 93 -11.67 16.24 2.28
CA PRO A 93 -12.62 15.17 1.93
C PRO A 93 -11.90 13.86 1.50
N ALA A 94 -10.69 13.96 0.96
CA ALA A 94 -9.92 12.85 0.41
C ALA A 94 -8.97 12.20 1.45
N ILE A 95 -9.45 11.94 2.66
CA ILE A 95 -8.67 11.15 3.63
C ILE A 95 -8.77 9.68 3.25
N MET A 96 -7.62 9.04 3.06
CA MET A 96 -7.56 7.61 2.83
C MET A 96 -8.35 6.86 3.91
N LYS A 97 -9.23 5.97 3.48
CA LYS A 97 -10.11 5.22 4.38
C LYS A 97 -9.27 4.53 5.49
N ASN A 98 -9.70 4.66 6.74
CA ASN A 98 -9.03 4.14 7.95
C ASN A 98 -7.74 4.87 8.42
N PHE A 99 -7.31 5.94 7.74
CA PHE A 99 -6.16 6.78 8.15
C PHE A 99 -6.57 8.13 8.78
N GLY A 100 -7.87 8.36 8.96
CA GLY A 100 -8.37 9.54 9.65
C GLY A 100 -8.12 9.50 11.16
N PRO A 101 -8.16 10.66 11.83
CA PRO A 101 -8.08 10.73 13.29
C PRO A 101 -9.28 9.99 13.91
N SER A 102 -9.02 9.16 14.91
CA SER A 102 -10.08 8.43 15.64
C SER A 102 -10.93 9.33 16.51
N ASN A 103 -10.38 10.47 16.94
CA ASN A 103 -11.01 11.44 17.82
C ASN A 103 -11.10 12.80 17.13
N LYS A 104 -12.15 13.57 17.44
CA LYS A 104 -12.23 14.97 17.02
C LYS A 104 -11.12 15.76 17.72
N SER A 105 -10.33 16.47 16.93
CA SER A 105 -9.32 17.42 17.41
C SER A 105 -9.68 18.81 16.92
N THR A 106 -9.23 19.84 17.65
CA THR A 106 -9.31 21.23 17.20
C THR A 106 -8.28 21.53 16.11
N ARG A 107 -7.21 20.73 16.03
CA ARG A 107 -6.16 20.82 14.99
C ARG A 107 -5.71 19.43 14.55
N TYR A 108 -5.54 19.28 13.25
CA TYR A 108 -5.06 18.05 12.61
C TYR A 108 -3.73 18.30 11.94
N HIS A 109 -2.81 17.36 12.10
CA HIS A 109 -1.56 17.29 11.36
C HIS A 109 -1.75 16.28 10.24
N ILE A 110 -1.83 16.76 9.00
CA ILE A 110 -2.04 15.93 7.82
C ILE A 110 -0.74 15.83 7.02
N LEU A 111 -0.53 14.69 6.39
CA LEU A 111 0.58 14.45 5.49
C LEU A 111 0.02 14.00 4.16
N PHE A 112 0.42 14.67 3.08
CA PHE A 112 -0.05 14.32 1.75
C PHE A 112 0.58 12.99 1.29
N LEU A 113 -0.15 12.21 0.50
CA LEU A 113 0.36 10.97 -0.08
C LEU A 113 0.08 10.98 -1.59
N PRO A 114 1.05 11.36 -2.43
CA PRO A 114 0.85 11.45 -3.88
C PRO A 114 0.59 10.08 -4.50
N TYR A 115 -0.45 9.97 -5.32
CA TYR A 115 -0.86 8.70 -5.93
C TYR A 115 0.15 8.29 -7.01
N ASP A 116 0.33 9.13 -8.02
CA ASP A 116 1.19 8.95 -9.19
C ASP A 116 2.66 8.60 -8.86
N LYS A 117 3.21 9.24 -7.82
CA LYS A 117 4.64 9.14 -7.47
C LYS A 117 4.93 8.08 -6.42
N LEU A 118 3.96 7.75 -5.57
CA LEU A 118 4.16 6.81 -4.47
C LEU A 118 3.19 5.65 -4.53
N LEU A 119 1.89 5.89 -4.43
CA LEU A 119 0.94 4.79 -4.30
C LEU A 119 0.87 3.91 -5.54
N ASP A 120 0.79 4.47 -6.74
CA ASP A 120 0.60 3.66 -7.95
C ASP A 120 1.80 2.77 -8.24
N PRO A 121 3.06 3.26 -8.20
CA PRO A 121 4.22 2.39 -8.34
C PRO A 121 4.33 1.34 -7.24
N PHE A 122 3.86 1.66 -6.02
CA PHE A 122 3.84 0.72 -4.90
C PHE A 122 2.80 -0.38 -5.10
N ALA A 123 1.55 -0.01 -5.42
CA ALA A 123 0.50 -0.93 -5.74
C ALA A 123 0.89 -1.82 -6.93
N GLU A 124 1.45 -1.23 -7.98
CA GLU A 124 1.97 -1.98 -9.14
C GLU A 124 3.01 -3.02 -8.73
N LYS A 125 3.97 -2.65 -7.87
CA LYS A 125 4.95 -3.60 -7.33
C LYS A 125 4.27 -4.75 -6.59
N ILE A 126 3.34 -4.45 -5.69
CA ILE A 126 2.61 -5.46 -4.91
C ILE A 126 1.88 -6.40 -5.86
N ILE A 127 1.10 -5.89 -6.81
CA ILE A 127 0.36 -6.69 -7.77
C ILE A 127 1.28 -7.56 -8.62
N ARG A 128 2.38 -7.01 -9.16
CA ARG A 128 3.38 -7.82 -9.91
C ARG A 128 3.97 -8.95 -9.05
N GLY A 129 4.21 -8.70 -7.78
CA GLY A 129 4.68 -9.72 -6.84
C GLY A 129 3.65 -10.81 -6.57
N LEU A 130 2.38 -10.43 -6.44
CA LEU A 130 1.26 -11.36 -6.25
C LEU A 130 1.03 -12.22 -7.49
N GLU A 131 1.09 -11.64 -8.68
CA GLU A 131 0.98 -12.35 -9.96
C GLU A 131 2.05 -13.45 -10.09
N TYR A 132 3.27 -13.15 -9.65
CA TYR A 132 4.34 -14.14 -9.59
C TYR A 132 4.10 -15.20 -8.50
N LYS A 133 3.71 -14.79 -7.28
CA LYS A 133 3.60 -15.72 -6.15
C LYS A 133 2.36 -16.62 -6.18
N LEU A 134 1.23 -16.10 -6.65
CA LEU A 134 -0.05 -16.82 -6.68
C LEU A 134 -0.21 -17.63 -7.97
N TYR A 135 0.33 -17.14 -9.09
CA TYR A 135 0.04 -17.68 -10.41
C TYR A 135 1.30 -18.03 -11.23
N ASN A 136 2.50 -17.89 -10.65
CA ASN A 136 3.77 -18.17 -11.30
C ASN A 136 3.93 -17.49 -12.68
N ARG A 137 3.45 -16.24 -12.80
CA ARG A 137 3.51 -15.50 -14.05
C ARG A 137 4.02 -14.07 -13.87
N PHE A 138 4.61 -13.53 -14.92
CA PHE A 138 5.00 -12.13 -14.99
C PHE A 138 3.89 -11.30 -15.62
N VAL A 139 3.69 -10.09 -15.11
CA VAL A 139 2.84 -9.09 -15.78
C VAL A 139 3.63 -8.49 -16.94
N THR A 140 3.28 -8.90 -18.15
CA THR A 140 3.89 -8.49 -19.40
C THR A 140 3.43 -7.09 -19.85
N ARG A 141 4.11 -6.52 -20.86
CA ARG A 141 3.88 -5.12 -21.31
C ARG A 141 2.53 -4.88 -21.99
N ASP A 142 1.87 -5.94 -22.41
CA ASP A 142 0.52 -5.97 -23.00
C ASP A 142 -0.59 -5.92 -21.94
N LYS A 143 -0.24 -5.96 -20.65
CA LYS A 143 -1.18 -5.81 -19.54
C LYS A 143 -1.10 -4.43 -18.90
N ILE A 144 -2.20 -4.00 -18.30
CA ILE A 144 -2.30 -2.79 -17.50
C ILE A 144 -2.64 -3.22 -16.07
N ILE A 145 -2.00 -2.59 -15.09
CA ILE A 145 -2.38 -2.67 -13.68
C ILE A 145 -3.02 -1.34 -13.33
N ARG A 146 -4.25 -1.35 -12.84
CA ARG A 146 -4.95 -0.14 -12.39
C ARG A 146 -5.24 -0.22 -10.89
N PRO A 147 -4.46 0.46 -10.06
CA PRO A 147 -4.77 0.62 -8.64
C PRO A 147 -5.95 1.56 -8.43
N VAL A 148 -6.80 1.24 -7.46
CA VAL A 148 -7.94 2.07 -7.04
C VAL A 148 -7.96 2.20 -5.52
N TYR A 149 -8.04 3.43 -5.01
CA TYR A 149 -7.98 3.73 -3.57
C TYR A 149 -9.28 4.36 -3.10
N LEU A 150 -9.74 3.99 -1.90
CA LEU A 150 -10.85 4.69 -1.25
C LEU A 150 -10.34 5.94 -0.51
N PRO A 151 -11.00 7.10 -0.63
CA PRO A 151 -12.42 7.26 -0.97
C PRO A 151 -12.65 7.79 -2.40
N ASP A 152 -11.85 7.39 -3.40
CA ASP A 152 -12.02 7.90 -4.76
C ASP A 152 -13.44 7.58 -5.29
N SER A 153 -14.30 8.60 -5.28
CA SER A 153 -15.71 8.48 -5.61
C SER A 153 -15.94 8.30 -7.09
N THR A 154 -14.92 8.56 -7.92
CA THR A 154 -15.01 8.41 -9.38
C THR A 154 -15.13 6.94 -9.78
N HIS A 155 -14.59 6.03 -8.99
CA HIS A 155 -14.56 4.59 -9.27
C HIS A 155 -15.49 3.76 -8.36
N PHE A 156 -16.43 4.39 -7.65
CA PHE A 156 -17.28 3.71 -6.67
C PHE A 156 -18.08 2.54 -7.28
N ASN A 157 -18.70 2.76 -8.44
CA ASN A 157 -19.49 1.73 -9.13
C ASN A 157 -18.62 0.56 -9.61
N GLU A 158 -17.40 0.84 -10.06
CA GLU A 158 -16.44 -0.18 -10.46
C GLU A 158 -16.03 -1.02 -9.25
N ILE A 159 -15.68 -0.39 -8.13
CA ILE A 159 -15.33 -1.11 -6.88
C ILE A 159 -16.49 -2.00 -6.40
N GLU A 160 -17.74 -1.57 -6.48
CA GLU A 160 -18.88 -2.42 -6.09
C GLU A 160 -19.04 -3.63 -7.01
N GLN A 161 -18.81 -3.47 -8.32
CA GLN A 161 -18.77 -4.60 -9.25
C GLN A 161 -17.60 -5.55 -8.93
N LEU A 162 -16.42 -5.01 -8.63
CA LEU A 162 -15.25 -5.79 -8.24
C LEU A 162 -15.50 -6.58 -6.95
N LYS A 163 -16.13 -5.95 -5.96
CA LYS A 163 -16.50 -6.59 -4.68
C LYS A 163 -17.41 -7.77 -4.89
N GLU A 164 -18.41 -7.66 -5.74
CA GLU A 164 -19.36 -8.75 -5.96
C GLU A 164 -18.67 -9.96 -6.63
N ILE A 165 -17.76 -9.72 -7.58
CA ILE A 165 -16.97 -10.80 -8.21
C ILE A 165 -16.08 -11.51 -7.18
N ILE A 166 -15.39 -10.75 -6.33
CA ILE A 166 -14.56 -11.33 -5.26
C ILE A 166 -15.44 -12.07 -4.24
N LYS A 167 -16.63 -11.56 -3.91
CA LYS A 167 -17.53 -12.24 -2.97
C LYS A 167 -18.05 -13.57 -3.52
N GLN A 168 -18.31 -13.64 -4.82
CA GLN A 168 -18.84 -14.86 -5.45
C GLN A 168 -17.76 -15.90 -5.73
N ASN A 169 -16.59 -15.47 -6.22
CA ASN A 169 -15.56 -16.36 -6.77
C ASN A 169 -14.16 -16.14 -6.19
N GLY A 170 -14.04 -15.27 -5.18
CA GLY A 170 -12.75 -14.88 -4.61
C GLY A 170 -12.11 -15.97 -3.78
N LYS A 171 -10.79 -15.93 -3.76
CA LYS A 171 -9.94 -16.70 -2.85
C LYS A 171 -9.27 -15.73 -1.91
N GLU A 172 -9.31 -16.05 -0.62
CA GLU A 172 -8.49 -15.36 0.37
C GLU A 172 -7.11 -16.03 0.43
N THR A 173 -6.06 -15.22 0.52
CA THR A 173 -4.73 -15.66 0.86
C THR A 173 -4.22 -14.81 2.01
N ASN A 174 -4.16 -15.44 3.19
CA ASN A 174 -3.71 -14.82 4.42
C ASN A 174 -2.21 -15.08 4.62
N ARG A 175 -1.42 -14.00 4.72
CA ARG A 175 0.03 -14.05 4.96
C ARG A 175 0.36 -13.44 6.32
N GLY A 176 -0.42 -13.84 7.33
CA GLY A 176 -0.29 -13.36 8.69
C GLY A 176 -1.14 -12.11 8.93
N PRO A 177 -1.09 -11.58 10.17
CA PRO A 177 -2.06 -10.59 10.64
C PRO A 177 -1.98 -9.26 9.87
N GLY A 178 -0.84 -8.96 9.25
CA GLY A 178 -0.62 -7.70 8.55
C GLY A 178 -0.77 -7.71 7.04
N PHE A 179 -1.05 -8.85 6.39
CA PHE A 179 -1.13 -8.91 4.93
C PHE A 179 -2.15 -9.95 4.44
N ILE A 180 -3.31 -9.45 4.00
CA ILE A 180 -4.43 -10.25 3.50
C ILE A 180 -4.70 -9.84 2.05
N ILE A 181 -4.89 -10.86 1.20
CA ILE A 181 -5.18 -10.70 -0.22
C ILE A 181 -6.49 -11.42 -0.50
N GLU A 182 -7.49 -10.73 -1.02
CA GLU A 182 -8.63 -11.36 -1.67
C GLU A 182 -8.44 -11.18 -3.18
N HIS A 183 -8.57 -12.27 -3.93
CA HIS A 183 -8.34 -12.22 -5.38
C HIS A 183 -9.32 -13.10 -6.14
N ALA A 184 -9.70 -12.65 -7.33
CA ALA A 184 -10.59 -13.38 -8.23
C ALA A 184 -10.15 -13.16 -9.68
N HIS A 185 -10.71 -13.95 -10.59
CA HIS A 185 -10.66 -13.68 -12.02
C HIS A 185 -12.08 -13.62 -12.57
N ASP A 186 -12.33 -12.68 -13.47
CA ASP A 186 -13.62 -12.61 -14.16
C ASP A 186 -13.65 -13.55 -15.39
N LYS A 187 -14.81 -13.63 -16.04
CA LYS A 187 -15.02 -14.42 -17.27
C LYS A 187 -14.23 -13.91 -18.49
N HIS A 188 -13.72 -12.68 -18.42
CA HIS A 188 -12.96 -12.03 -19.49
C HIS A 188 -11.44 -12.15 -19.29
N GLY A 189 -10.99 -12.81 -18.22
CA GLY A 189 -9.59 -13.01 -17.89
C GLY A 189 -8.95 -11.83 -17.15
N THR A 190 -9.74 -10.88 -16.66
CA THR A 190 -9.30 -9.81 -15.76
C THR A 190 -9.02 -10.38 -14.38
N PHE A 191 -7.86 -10.06 -13.81
CA PHE A 191 -7.53 -10.45 -12.44
C PHE A 191 -7.81 -9.30 -11.49
N LEU A 192 -8.49 -9.60 -10.40
CA LEU A 192 -8.97 -8.64 -9.42
C LEU A 192 -8.33 -8.91 -8.08
N TYR A 193 -7.96 -7.83 -7.40
CA TYR A 193 -7.30 -7.88 -6.10
C TYR A 193 -7.92 -6.87 -5.15
N HIS A 194 -8.16 -7.30 -3.92
CA HIS A 194 -8.36 -6.43 -2.78
C HIS A 194 -7.28 -6.74 -1.75
N ILE A 195 -6.44 -5.74 -1.49
CA ILE A 195 -5.27 -5.88 -0.64
C ILE A 195 -5.52 -5.13 0.66
N THR A 196 -5.31 -5.82 1.78
CA THR A 196 -5.30 -5.20 3.11
C THR A 196 -3.93 -5.37 3.75
N ILE A 197 -3.27 -4.23 4.02
CA ILE A 197 -2.00 -4.15 4.73
C ILE A 197 -2.23 -3.52 6.11
N TRP A 198 -1.75 -4.18 7.15
CA TRP A 198 -1.86 -3.78 8.56
C TRP A 198 -3.28 -3.48 9.04
N GLY A 199 -4.27 -4.17 8.48
CA GLY A 199 -5.70 -3.96 8.79
C GLY A 199 -6.29 -2.61 8.33
N LYS A 200 -5.43 -1.63 7.98
CA LYS A 200 -5.81 -0.25 7.68
C LYS A 200 -5.66 0.13 6.21
N PHE A 201 -4.50 -0.17 5.63
CA PHE A 201 -4.15 0.25 4.27
C PHE A 201 -4.79 -0.68 3.26
N LYS A 202 -5.84 -0.18 2.61
CA LYS A 202 -6.68 -0.94 1.70
C LYS A 202 -6.68 -0.30 0.33
N PHE A 203 -6.48 -1.11 -0.69
CA PHE A 203 -6.63 -0.70 -2.08
C PHE A 203 -7.10 -1.88 -2.92
N TRP A 204 -7.70 -1.54 -4.05
CA TRP A 204 -8.14 -2.47 -5.07
C TRP A 204 -7.19 -2.38 -6.26
N ALA A 205 -7.14 -3.44 -7.06
CA ALA A 205 -6.50 -3.36 -8.37
C ALA A 205 -7.10 -4.36 -9.34
N ASP A 206 -7.15 -3.97 -10.61
CA ASP A 206 -7.38 -4.88 -11.72
C ASP A 206 -6.14 -5.03 -12.61
N VAL A 207 -5.99 -6.21 -13.20
CA VAL A 207 -5.00 -6.53 -14.22
C VAL A 207 -5.72 -6.97 -15.49
N THR A 208 -5.74 -6.09 -16.48
CA THR A 208 -6.44 -6.27 -17.76
C THR A 208 -5.48 -6.33 -18.93
N SER A 209 -5.93 -6.90 -20.05
CA SER A 209 -5.21 -6.81 -21.32
C SER A 209 -5.47 -5.44 -21.96
N LYS A 210 -4.42 -4.82 -22.51
CA LYS A 210 -4.51 -3.56 -23.28
C LYS A 210 -5.52 -3.63 -24.43
N HIS A 211 -5.71 -4.81 -25.00
CA HIS A 211 -6.63 -5.02 -26.10
C HIS A 211 -8.11 -4.92 -25.68
N LEU A 212 -8.41 -5.06 -24.38
CA LEU A 212 -9.78 -5.01 -23.86
C LEU A 212 -10.23 -3.59 -23.49
N GLU A 213 -9.30 -2.67 -23.16
CA GLU A 213 -9.66 -1.26 -22.88
C GLU A 213 -10.02 -0.47 -24.14
N GLY A 214 -9.56 -0.90 -25.33
CA GLY A 214 -9.86 -0.23 -26.60
C GLY A 214 -11.29 -0.42 -27.13
N GLY A 215 -12.09 -1.29 -26.51
CA GLY A 215 -13.47 -1.59 -26.92
C GLY A 215 -14.54 -0.79 -26.18
N SER A 216 -14.17 -0.01 -25.16
CA SER A 216 -15.12 0.62 -24.22
C SER A 216 -15.60 2.03 -24.63
N ASN A 217 -15.14 2.56 -25.78
CA ASN A 217 -15.48 3.91 -26.27
C ASN A 217 -16.40 3.91 -27.50
N GLN A 218 -17.30 2.92 -27.61
CA GLN A 218 -18.38 2.94 -28.60
C GLN A 218 -19.69 2.45 -27.99
N ILE A 219 -20.33 3.28 -27.16
CA ILE A 219 -21.80 3.35 -27.02
C ILE A 219 -22.17 4.83 -26.83
#